data_AF-A0A9D1KIM5-F1
#
_entry.id   AF-A0A9D1KIM5-F1
#
_cell.length_a   1.000
_cell.length_b   1.000
_cell.length_c   1.000
_cell.angle_alpha   90.00
_cell.angle_beta   90.00
_cell.angle_gamma   90.00
#
_symmetry.space_group_name_H-M   'P 1'
#
loop_
_entity.id
_entity.type
_entity.pdbx_description
1 polymer ?
#
loop_
_entity_poly.entity_id
_entity_poly.type
_entity_poly.pdbx_seq_one_letter_code
_entity_poly.pdbx_strand_id
1 'polypeptide(L)'
;MKKFLLTEALLLMLTSCGGNSGLETLGEVESYISDEPERALYVLDSLGDAGVRGGEARAKYAMLRSMALDKNYIDVADDSLINVAVEWYSRRGDADGPQNWQIADLPVTG
;
A
#
# COMPACT_ATOMS: atom_id res chain seq x y z
N MET A 1 52.81 -13.15 1.40
CA MET A 1 51.80 -14.23 1.29
C MET A 1 51.18 -14.42 2.66
N LYS A 2 49.84 -14.55 2.76
CA LYS A 2 48.94 -14.51 3.95
C LYS A 2 48.13 -13.21 4.08
N LYS A 3 47.55 -12.60 3.03
CA LYS A 3 46.24 -12.96 2.42
C LYS A 3 45.34 -13.93 3.19
N PHE A 4 45.34 -13.93 4.53
CA PHE A 4 44.38 -14.73 5.31
C PHE A 4 43.67 -13.92 6.41
N LEU A 5 43.90 -12.60 6.47
CA LEU A 5 42.97 -11.65 7.13
C LEU A 5 41.68 -11.44 6.29
N LEU A 6 41.41 -12.33 5.32
CA LEU A 6 40.15 -12.42 4.58
C LEU A 6 39.09 -13.23 5.36
N THR A 7 39.43 -13.74 6.55
CA THR A 7 38.54 -14.48 7.44
C THR A 7 38.11 -13.63 8.65
N GLU A 8 37.92 -12.33 8.47
CA GLU A 8 36.83 -11.61 9.16
C GLU A 8 35.62 -11.71 8.22
N ALA A 9 35.11 -12.92 8.00
CA ALA A 9 34.02 -13.43 8.83
C ALA A 9 32.86 -12.42 8.79
N LEU A 10 32.13 -12.37 7.67
CA LEU A 10 30.93 -13.19 7.50
C LEU A 10 29.78 -12.80 8.46
N LEU A 11 29.87 -11.66 9.15
CA LEU A 11 28.84 -11.23 10.11
C LEU A 11 28.44 -9.76 9.98
N LEU A 12 28.17 -9.29 8.76
CA LEU A 12 27.07 -8.35 8.57
C LEU A 12 25.91 -9.12 7.94
N MET A 13 25.31 -9.90 8.84
CA MET A 13 24.09 -10.64 8.65
C MET A 13 22.97 -9.70 8.21
N LEU A 14 22.27 -10.15 7.17
CA LEU A 14 20.90 -9.77 6.81
C LEU A 14 20.75 -8.31 6.37
N THR A 15 21.16 -8.02 5.14
CA THR A 15 20.29 -7.19 4.31
C THR A 15 18.99 -7.99 4.16
N SER A 16 18.07 -7.80 5.11
CA SER A 16 16.67 -8.10 4.90
C SER A 16 16.19 -7.13 3.83
N CYS A 17 16.56 -7.42 2.59
CA CYS A 17 15.88 -6.92 1.41
C CYS A 17 14.56 -7.68 1.32
N GLY A 18 13.75 -7.58 2.37
CA GLY A 18 12.32 -7.80 2.28
C GLY A 18 11.78 -6.59 1.56
N GLY A 19 12.10 -6.48 0.25
CA GLY A 19 11.48 -5.51 -0.62
C GLY A 19 9.99 -5.61 -0.37
N ASN A 20 9.37 -4.51 0.00
CA ASN A 20 7.96 -4.48 0.30
C ASN A 20 7.23 -4.56 -1.04
N SER A 21 7.27 -5.73 -1.68
CA SER A 21 6.71 -5.98 -3.01
C SER A 21 5.25 -5.54 -3.07
N GLY A 22 4.53 -5.66 -1.97
CA GLY A 22 3.19 -5.09 -1.83
C GLY A 22 3.16 -3.58 -1.99
N LEU A 23 4.06 -2.81 -1.39
CA LEU A 23 4.12 -1.35 -1.56
C LEU A 23 4.46 -0.93 -2.98
N GLU A 24 5.37 -1.67 -3.64
CA GLU A 24 5.72 -1.43 -5.04
C GLU A 24 4.51 -1.66 -5.94
N THR A 25 3.82 -2.79 -5.78
CA THR A 25 2.58 -3.06 -6.53
C THR A 25 1.49 -2.04 -6.22
N LEU A 26 1.36 -1.60 -4.96
CA LEU A 26 0.42 -0.54 -4.59
C LEU A 26 0.78 0.80 -5.25
N GLY A 27 2.07 1.12 -5.40
CA GLY A 27 2.53 2.27 -6.17
C GLY A 27 2.22 2.15 -7.67
N GLU A 28 2.36 0.95 -8.23
CA GLU A 28 1.96 0.68 -9.61
C GLU A 28 0.45 0.90 -9.79
N VAL A 29 -0.38 0.31 -8.92
CA VAL A 29 -1.84 0.46 -8.92
C VAL A 29 -2.23 1.94 -8.85
N GLU A 30 -1.63 2.69 -7.93
CA GLU A 30 -1.89 4.13 -7.78
C GLU A 30 -1.64 4.93 -9.07
N SER A 31 -0.69 4.52 -9.91
CA SER A 31 -0.37 5.22 -11.16
C SER A 31 -1.44 5.09 -12.26
N TYR A 32 -2.26 4.04 -12.23
CA TYR A 32 -3.24 3.76 -13.28
C TYR A 32 -4.68 3.60 -12.78
N ILE A 33 -4.94 3.59 -11.47
CA ILE A 33 -6.28 3.36 -10.90
C ILE A 33 -7.37 4.31 -11.42
N SER A 34 -6.99 5.52 -11.82
CA SER A 34 -7.91 6.49 -12.42
C SER A 34 -8.31 6.13 -13.85
N ASP A 35 -7.41 5.51 -14.61
CA ASP A 35 -7.59 5.19 -16.04
C ASP A 35 -8.12 3.75 -16.23
N GLU A 36 -7.67 2.81 -15.39
CA GLU A 36 -8.01 1.38 -15.46
C GLU A 36 -8.51 0.85 -14.09
N PRO A 37 -9.68 1.32 -13.58
CA PRO A 37 -10.15 0.99 -12.24
C PRO A 37 -10.50 -0.49 -12.05
N GLU A 38 -11.05 -1.17 -13.06
CA GLU A 38 -11.38 -2.60 -12.99
C GLU A 38 -10.12 -3.45 -12.81
N ARG A 39 -9.07 -3.14 -13.59
CA ARG A 39 -7.76 -3.78 -13.47
C ARG A 39 -7.13 -3.51 -12.11
N ALA A 40 -7.23 -2.28 -11.61
CA ALA A 40 -6.73 -1.92 -10.29
C ALA A 40 -7.39 -2.78 -9.22
N LEU A 41 -8.72 -2.94 -9.26
CA LEU A 41 -9.44 -3.81 -8.33
C LEU A 41 -8.98 -5.26 -8.42
N TYR A 42 -8.83 -5.80 -9.63
CA TYR A 42 -8.32 -7.16 -9.83
C TYR A 42 -6.94 -7.37 -9.20
N VAL A 43 -6.01 -6.45 -9.41
CA VAL A 43 -4.65 -6.53 -8.84
C VAL A 43 -4.70 -6.42 -7.31
N LEU A 44 -5.50 -5.50 -6.77
CA LEU A 44 -5.68 -5.35 -5.33
C LEU A 44 -6.28 -6.61 -4.69
N ASP A 45 -7.31 -7.20 -5.28
CA ASP A 45 -7.89 -8.44 -4.77
C ASP A 45 -6.90 -9.62 -4.87
N SER A 46 -6.04 -9.65 -5.90
CA SER A 46 -4.99 -10.67 -6.03
C SER A 46 -3.87 -10.56 -4.98
N LEU A 47 -3.63 -9.35 -4.47
CA LEU A 47 -2.63 -9.08 -3.44
C LEU A 47 -3.02 -9.70 -2.11
N GLY A 48 -4.32 -9.61 -1.77
CA GLY A 48 -4.90 -10.06 -0.50
C GLY A 48 -4.21 -9.51 0.75
N ASP A 49 -4.62 -10.00 1.92
CA ASP A 49 -4.02 -9.62 3.21
C ASP A 49 -2.56 -10.10 3.35
N ALA A 50 -2.16 -11.13 2.59
CA ALA A 50 -0.84 -11.73 2.66
C ALA A 50 0.24 -10.89 1.96
N GLY A 51 -0.12 -10.15 0.90
CA GLY A 51 0.78 -9.27 0.16
C GLY A 51 1.01 -7.92 0.85
N VAL A 52 0.16 -7.56 1.82
CA VAL A 52 0.13 -6.23 2.45
C VAL A 52 0.71 -6.29 3.86
N ARG A 53 2.03 -6.13 3.97
CA ARG A 53 2.75 -6.17 5.25
C ARG A 53 3.13 -4.78 5.74
N GLY A 54 2.82 -4.50 7.01
CA GLY A 54 3.12 -3.22 7.66
C GLY A 54 1.95 -2.23 7.60
N GLY A 55 1.91 -1.28 8.54
CA GLY A 55 0.80 -0.32 8.66
C GLY A 55 0.64 0.58 7.44
N GLU A 56 1.75 0.96 6.80
CA GLU A 56 1.75 1.80 5.60
C GLU A 56 1.17 1.09 4.39
N ALA A 57 1.61 -0.13 4.12
CA ALA A 57 1.05 -0.93 3.04
C ALA A 57 -0.44 -1.19 3.26
N ARG A 58 -0.87 -1.46 4.51
CA ARG A 58 -2.28 -1.66 4.86
C ARG A 58 -3.13 -0.41 4.63
N ALA A 59 -2.64 0.74 5.05
CA ALA A 59 -3.31 2.00 4.82
C ALA A 59 -3.42 2.32 3.31
N LYS A 60 -2.32 2.15 2.56
CA LYS A 60 -2.30 2.38 1.12
C LYS A 60 -3.21 1.40 0.37
N TYR A 61 -3.22 0.13 0.76
CA TYR A 61 -4.14 -0.88 0.24
C TYR A 61 -5.60 -0.52 0.48
N ALA A 62 -5.95 -0.21 1.73
CA ALA A 62 -7.32 0.13 2.12
C ALA A 62 -7.85 1.32 1.32
N MET A 63 -7.02 2.34 1.15
CA MET A 63 -7.33 3.53 0.38
C MET A 63 -7.51 3.23 -1.12
N LEU A 64 -6.54 2.57 -1.75
CA LEU A 64 -6.62 2.25 -3.18
C LEU A 64 -7.78 1.31 -3.49
N ARG A 65 -8.09 0.36 -2.60
CA ARG A 65 -9.24 -0.53 -2.77
C ARG A 65 -10.55 0.22 -2.65
N SER A 66 -10.67 1.16 -1.71
CA SER A 66 -11.85 2.03 -1.62
C SER A 66 -12.04 2.88 -2.87
N MET A 67 -10.95 3.46 -3.41
CA MET A 67 -10.98 4.20 -4.67
C MET A 67 -11.38 3.33 -5.87
N ALA A 68 -10.86 2.10 -5.94
CA ALA A 68 -11.19 1.18 -7.02
C ALA A 68 -12.67 0.76 -6.95
N LEU A 69 -13.22 0.52 -5.75
CA LEU A 69 -14.64 0.21 -5.57
C LEU A 69 -15.53 1.36 -6.03
N ASP A 70 -15.22 2.59 -5.59
CA ASP A 70 -15.95 3.81 -5.98
C ASP A 70 -15.95 4.00 -7.52
N LYS A 71 -14.77 3.96 -8.15
CA LYS A 71 -14.64 4.12 -9.61
C LYS A 71 -15.28 2.98 -10.42
N ASN A 72 -15.43 1.80 -9.83
CA ASN A 72 -16.16 0.68 -10.45
C ASN A 72 -17.65 0.63 -10.07
N TYR A 73 -18.15 1.61 -9.31
CA TYR A 73 -19.54 1.67 -8.83
C TYR A 73 -19.96 0.43 -8.03
N ILE A 74 -19.05 -0.10 -7.21
CA ILE A 74 -19.31 -1.24 -6.32
C ILE A 74 -19.59 -0.71 -4.93
N ASP A 75 -20.85 -0.77 -4.52
CA ASP A 75 -21.27 -0.35 -3.19
C ASP A 75 -20.86 -1.37 -2.13
N VAL A 76 -20.13 -0.91 -1.12
CA VAL A 76 -19.82 -1.65 0.09
C VAL A 76 -20.43 -0.93 1.29
N ALA A 77 -21.14 -1.66 2.15
CA ALA A 77 -21.79 -1.08 3.34
C ALA A 77 -20.85 -0.98 4.55
N ASP A 78 -19.61 -1.46 4.43
CA ASP A 78 -18.65 -1.53 5.52
C ASP A 78 -17.47 -0.57 5.29
N ASP A 79 -17.44 0.51 6.06
CA ASP A 79 -16.37 1.51 6.06
C ASP A 79 -15.15 1.08 6.87
N SER A 80 -15.13 -0.13 7.45
CA SER A 80 -14.00 -0.63 8.25
C SER A 80 -12.68 -0.56 7.47
N LEU A 81 -12.72 -0.78 6.15
CA LEU A 81 -11.54 -0.75 5.31
C LEU A 81 -10.97 0.66 5.20
N ILE A 82 -11.75 1.66 4.77
CA ILE A 82 -11.26 3.03 4.59
C ILE A 82 -10.80 3.64 5.92
N ASN A 83 -11.43 3.27 7.04
CA ASN A 83 -11.02 3.70 8.38
C ASN A 83 -9.57 3.30 8.71
N VAL A 84 -9.07 2.16 8.21
CA VAL A 84 -7.64 1.78 8.36
C VAL A 84 -6.72 2.81 7.72
N ALA A 85 -7.09 3.33 6.54
CA ALA A 85 -6.32 4.36 5.86
C ALA A 85 -6.40 5.71 6.60
N VAL A 86 -7.62 6.13 6.96
CA VAL A 86 -7.88 7.38 7.70
C VAL A 86 -7.04 7.42 8.97
N GLU A 87 -7.15 6.39 9.80
CA GLU A 87 -6.41 6.30 11.05
C GLU A 87 -4.89 6.41 10.86
N TRP A 88 -4.35 5.76 9.83
CA TRP A 88 -2.91 5.77 9.58
C TRP A 88 -2.40 7.13 9.12
N TYR A 89 -3.07 7.74 8.14
CA TYR A 89 -2.64 9.00 7.55
C TYR A 89 -2.93 10.20 8.47
N SER A 90 -4.04 10.19 9.21
CA SER A 90 -4.33 11.23 10.22
C SER A 90 -3.29 11.31 11.33
N ARG A 91 -2.65 10.18 11.68
CA ARG A 91 -1.58 10.16 12.71
C ARG A 91 -0.22 10.64 12.19
N ARG A 92 -0.01 10.68 10.87
CA ARG A 92 1.30 10.96 10.25
C ARG A 92 1.41 12.36 9.63
N GLY A 93 0.34 13.15 9.65
CA GLY A 93 0.38 14.55 9.21
C GLY A 93 0.84 14.69 7.76
N ASP A 94 -0.04 14.30 6.83
CA ASP A 94 -0.03 14.67 5.39
C ASP A 94 1.25 14.47 4.55
N ALA A 95 2.34 13.93 5.07
CA ALA A 95 3.60 13.84 4.32
C ALA A 95 3.59 12.76 3.22
N ASP A 96 2.80 11.70 3.38
CA ASP A 96 2.80 10.51 2.49
C ASP A 96 1.40 10.10 2.00
N GLY A 97 0.39 10.93 2.21
CA GLY A 97 -0.92 10.68 1.59
C GLY A 97 -0.86 10.94 0.08
N PRO A 98 -1.74 10.32 -0.74
CA PRO A 98 -1.68 10.43 -2.19
C PRO A 98 -1.53 11.86 -2.67
N GLN A 99 -0.57 12.11 -3.54
CA GLN A 99 -0.29 13.46 -4.04
C GLN A 99 -1.39 14.00 -4.99
N ASN A 100 -2.53 13.30 -5.11
CA ASN A 100 -3.60 13.61 -6.06
C ASN A 100 -4.97 13.10 -5.54
N TRP A 101 -5.54 13.76 -4.53
CA TRP A 101 -6.83 13.32 -3.97
C TRP A 101 -8.04 13.83 -4.77
N GLN A 102 -8.74 12.91 -5.44
CA GLN A 102 -10.21 13.00 -5.68
C GLN A 102 -11.03 12.46 -4.48
N ILE A 103 -10.38 12.05 -3.39
CA ILE A 103 -10.99 11.39 -2.23
C ILE A 103 -11.63 12.38 -1.24
N ALA A 104 -11.41 13.70 -1.43
CA ALA A 104 -12.07 14.73 -0.63
C ALA A 104 -13.60 14.75 -0.81
N ASP A 105 -14.12 14.06 -1.83
CA ASP A 105 -15.55 13.90 -2.11
C ASP A 105 -16.12 12.52 -1.74
N LEU A 106 -15.32 11.59 -1.18
CA LEU A 106 -15.92 10.37 -0.62
C LEU A 106 -16.82 10.79 0.55
N PRO A 107 -18.11 10.41 0.56
CA PRO A 107 -19.00 10.75 1.65
C PRO A 107 -18.45 10.12 2.93
N VAL A 108 -17.82 10.94 3.76
CA VAL A 108 -17.61 10.62 5.17
C VAL A 108 -18.96 10.80 5.86
N THR A 109 -19.94 9.98 5.49
CA THR A 109 -21.24 9.98 6.14
C THR A 109 -21.18 9.04 7.31
N GLY A 110 -21.08 9.63 8.51
CA GLY A 110 -21.30 8.93 9.78
C GLY A 110 -22.76 8.59 10.05
#